data_AF-A0A6C0LBV4-F1
#
_entry.id   AF-A0A6C0LBV4-F1
#
_cell.length_a   1.000
_cell.length_b   1.000
_cell.length_c   1.000
_cell.angle_alpha   90.00
_cell.angle_beta   90.00
_cell.angle_gamma   90.00
#
_symmetry.space_group_name_H-M   'P 1'
#
loop_
_entity.id
_entity.type
_entity.pdbx_description
1 polymer ?
#
loop_
_entity_poly.entity_id
_entity_poly.type
_entity_poly.pdbx_seq_one_letter_code
_entity_poly.pdbx_strand_id
1 'polypeptide(L)'
;MELTNSDYKKILEFYNQTIPRSSRLLKKAAEKILADKLCSCIKKVSPLNDEPRSIGICTKNIFLRRNMKRGTFSCKKKRQIKGIRKTQKIHFNKKKQ
;
A
#
# COMPACT_ATOMS: atom_id res chain seq x y z
N MET A 1 -1.55 15.25 -4.16
CA MET A 1 -1.06 15.57 -2.80
C MET A 1 -0.20 14.42 -2.30
N GLU A 2 0.84 14.72 -1.53
CA GLU A 2 1.63 13.71 -0.83
C GLU A 2 0.91 13.25 0.46
N LEU A 3 1.28 12.08 0.97
CA LEU A 3 0.75 11.57 2.23
C LEU A 3 1.39 12.30 3.42
N THR A 4 0.58 12.63 4.42
CA THR A 4 1.04 13.21 5.68
C THR A 4 1.41 12.12 6.67
N ASN A 5 2.08 12.49 7.78
CA ASN A 5 2.33 11.56 8.87
C ASN A 5 1.03 10.96 9.45
N SER A 6 -0.05 11.74 9.52
CA SER A 6 -1.36 11.23 9.96
C SER A 6 -1.94 10.19 8.99
N ASP A 7 -1.73 10.35 7.69
CA ASP A 7 -2.12 9.36 6.68
C ASP A 7 -1.34 8.05 6.85
N TYR A 8 -0.02 8.13 7.08
CA TYR A 8 0.80 6.95 7.34
C TYR A 8 0.41 6.22 8.63
N LYS A 9 0.05 6.94 9.69
CA LYS A 9 -0.48 6.33 10.93
C LYS A 9 -1.76 5.53 10.65
N LYS A 10 -2.72 6.13 9.95
CA LYS A 10 -3.98 5.45 9.57
C LYS A 10 -3.75 4.18 8.74
N ILE A 11 -2.77 4.21 7.84
CA ILE A 11 -2.39 3.01 7.06
C ILE A 11 -1.92 1.90 8.00
N LEU A 12 -1.00 2.23 8.93
CA LEU A 12 -0.46 1.25 9.87
C LEU A 12 -1.53 0.72 10.83
N GLU A 13 -2.39 1.60 11.35
CA GLU A 13 -3.54 1.25 12.19
C GLU A 13 -4.48 0.28 11.46
N PHE A 14 -4.84 0.56 10.20
CA PHE A 14 -5.69 -0.33 9.41
C PHE A 14 -5.11 -1.76 9.27
N TYR A 15 -3.79 -1.87 9.21
CA TYR A 15 -3.09 -3.15 9.09
C TYR A 15 -2.58 -3.69 10.44
N ASN A 16 -3.03 -3.13 11.57
CA ASN A 16 -2.62 -3.51 12.93
C ASN A 16 -1.09 -3.58 13.10
N GLN A 17 -0.37 -2.61 12.54
CA GLN A 17 1.08 -2.49 12.66
C GLN A 17 1.47 -1.53 13.77
N THR A 18 2.63 -1.77 14.38
CA THR A 18 3.20 -0.86 15.39
C THR A 18 3.49 0.51 14.78
N ILE A 19 3.08 1.59 15.46
CA ILE A 19 3.31 2.96 15.01
C ILE A 19 4.64 3.47 15.60
N PRO A 20 5.72 3.58 14.81
CA PRO A 20 6.96 4.13 15.29
C PRO A 20 6.83 5.64 15.56
N ARG A 21 7.61 6.15 16.53
CA ARG A 21 7.65 7.58 16.87
C ARG A 21 8.33 8.45 15.80
N SER A 22 9.32 7.89 15.09
CA SER A 22 10.05 8.60 14.04
C SER A 22 9.24 8.69 12.74
N SER A 23 9.11 9.90 12.18
CA SER A 23 8.44 10.16 10.89
C SER A 23 9.05 9.38 9.73
N ARG A 24 10.38 9.24 9.72
CA ARG A 24 11.11 8.45 8.70
C ARG A 24 10.76 6.97 8.79
N LEU A 25 10.74 6.41 10.00
CA LEU A 25 10.37 5.02 10.23
C LEU A 25 8.90 4.77 9.94
N LEU A 26 8.03 5.73 10.26
CA LEU A 26 6.60 5.70 10.01
C LEU A 26 6.32 5.56 8.51
N LYS A 27 6.91 6.43 7.70
CA LYS A 27 6.82 6.37 6.23
C LYS A 27 7.34 5.04 5.70
N LYS A 28 8.53 4.60 6.16
CA LYS A 28 9.15 3.36 5.71
C LYS A 28 8.30 2.13 6.05
N ALA A 29 7.71 2.09 7.25
CA ALA A 29 6.83 1.02 7.68
C ALA A 29 5.55 0.97 6.84
N ALA A 30 4.93 2.13 6.58
CA ALA A 30 3.73 2.23 5.76
C ALA A 30 4.00 1.85 4.28
N GLU A 31 5.10 2.31 3.71
CA GLU A 31 5.53 1.94 2.35
C GLU A 31 5.81 0.44 2.24
N LYS A 32 6.45 -0.15 3.26
CA LYS A 32 6.75 -1.58 3.31
C LYS A 32 5.49 -2.43 3.41
N ILE A 33 4.55 -2.13 4.32
CA ILE A 33 3.33 -2.94 4.46
C ILE A 33 2.46 -2.86 3.20
N LEU A 34 2.37 -1.70 2.56
CA LEU A 34 1.65 -1.55 1.30
C LEU A 34 2.32 -2.33 0.16
N ALA A 35 3.65 -2.34 0.11
CA ALA A 35 4.41 -3.17 -0.81
C ALA A 35 4.15 -4.66 -0.58
N ASP A 36 4.20 -5.11 0.67
CA ASP A 36 3.96 -6.50 1.04
C ASP A 36 2.57 -6.95 0.62
N LYS A 37 1.53 -6.14 0.86
CA LYS A 37 0.16 -6.45 0.43
C LYS A 37 0.03 -6.45 -1.09
N LEU A 38 0.66 -5.50 -1.79
CA LEU A 38 0.64 -5.44 -3.25
C LEU A 38 1.29 -6.68 -3.87
N CYS A 39 2.50 -7.01 -3.45
CA CYS A 39 3.24 -8.16 -3.96
C CYS A 39 2.55 -9.49 -3.62
N SER A 40 1.99 -9.61 -2.40
CA SER A 40 1.23 -10.81 -2.02
C SER A 40 -0.04 -10.97 -2.84
N CYS A 41 -0.75 -9.87 -3.13
CA CYS A 41 -1.90 -9.89 -4.02
C CYS A 41 -1.51 -10.31 -5.45
N ILE A 42 -0.46 -9.70 -6.01
CA ILE A 42 0.02 -10.04 -7.37
C ILE A 42 0.37 -11.54 -7.45
N LYS A 43 1.14 -12.04 -6.47
CA LYS A 43 1.52 -13.46 -6.40
C LYS A 43 0.32 -14.39 -6.28
N LYS A 44 -0.74 -13.97 -5.58
CA LYS A 44 -1.97 -14.76 -5.42
C LYS A 44 -2.86 -14.75 -6.66
N VAL A 45 -2.95 -13.61 -7.35
CA VAL A 45 -3.84 -13.43 -8.50
C VAL A 45 -3.29 -14.04 -9.78
N SER A 46 -1.96 -14.02 -9.98
CA SER A 46 -1.36 -14.71 -11.13
C SER A 46 -0.25 -15.66 -10.70
N PRO A 47 -0.55 -16.96 -10.60
CA PRO A 47 0.47 -17.99 -10.55
C PRO A 47 1.14 -18.25 -11.93
N LEU A 48 0.55 -17.78 -13.06
CA LEU A 48 0.85 -18.28 -14.41
C LEU A 48 0.95 -17.18 -15.51
N ASN A 49 1.74 -16.12 -15.31
CA ASN A 49 2.20 -15.16 -16.36
C ASN A 49 1.34 -13.93 -16.72
N ASP A 50 0.24 -13.67 -16.00
CA ASP A 50 -0.60 -12.47 -16.17
C ASP A 50 -0.20 -11.33 -15.19
N GLU A 51 1.08 -10.96 -15.20
CA GLU A 51 1.64 -9.95 -14.28
C GLU A 51 0.95 -8.57 -14.44
N PRO A 52 0.79 -8.00 -15.66
CA PRO A 52 0.19 -6.68 -15.83
C PRO A 52 -1.27 -6.61 -15.36
N ARG A 53 -2.05 -7.65 -15.66
CA ARG A 53 -3.46 -7.77 -15.23
C ARG A 53 -3.57 -7.82 -13.71
N SER A 54 -2.72 -8.64 -13.08
CA SER A 54 -2.67 -8.77 -11.62
C SER A 54 -2.28 -7.47 -10.94
N ILE A 55 -1.31 -6.75 -11.49
CA ILE A 55 -0.92 -5.42 -10.99
C ILE A 55 -2.13 -4.47 -11.03
N GLY A 56 -2.89 -4.44 -12.13
CA GLY A 56 -4.09 -3.62 -12.25
C GLY A 56 -5.13 -3.92 -11.16
N ILE A 57 -5.48 -5.20 -11.00
CA ILE A 57 -6.46 -5.67 -10.02
C ILE A 57 -6.01 -5.34 -8.59
N CYS A 58 -4.76 -5.64 -8.25
CA CYS A 58 -4.22 -5.41 -6.91
C CYS A 58 -4.03 -3.93 -6.62
N THR A 59 -3.62 -3.12 -7.61
CA THR A 59 -3.54 -1.67 -7.48
C THR A 59 -4.91 -1.06 -7.18
N LYS A 60 -5.95 -1.52 -7.87
CA LYS A 60 -7.33 -1.05 -7.64
C LYS A 60 -7.78 -1.31 -6.20
N ASN A 61 -7.52 -2.51 -5.69
CA ASN A 61 -7.96 -2.92 -4.36
C ASN A 61 -7.19 -2.27 -3.20
N ILE A 62 -5.87 -2.12 -3.35
CA ILE A 62 -4.99 -1.64 -2.27
C ILE A 62 -4.90 -0.11 -2.27
N PHE A 63 -4.93 0.53 -3.43
CA PHE A 63 -4.72 1.98 -3.57
C PHE A 63 -5.96 2.73 -4.02
N LEU A 64 -6.49 2.42 -5.21
CA LEU A 64 -7.50 3.27 -5.85
C LEU A 64 -8.81 3.35 -5.04
N ARG A 65 -9.28 2.22 -4.51
CA ARG A 65 -10.46 2.17 -3.62
C ARG A 65 -10.30 2.94 -2.31
N ARG A 66 -9.08 3.37 -1.99
CA ARG A 66 -8.72 4.07 -0.75
C ARG A 66 -8.25 5.50 -1.03
N ASN A 67 -8.53 6.03 -2.21
CA ASN A 67 -8.12 7.36 -2.67
C ASN A 67 -6.60 7.57 -2.70
N MET A 68 -5.85 6.50 -2.97
CA MET A 68 -4.41 6.54 -3.14
C MET A 68 -4.03 6.14 -4.57
N LYS A 69 -2.94 6.71 -5.08
CA LYS A 69 -2.25 6.27 -6.29
C LYS A 69 -0.90 5.70 -5.87
N ARG A 70 -0.59 4.49 -6.33
CA ARG A 70 0.73 3.90 -6.16
C ARG A 70 1.75 4.69 -6.97
N GLY A 71 2.98 4.77 -6.47
CA GLY A 71 4.13 5.14 -7.27
C GLY A 71 4.85 3.91 -7.80
N THR A 72 6.18 3.97 -7.85
CA THR A 72 7.03 2.86 -8.26
C THR A 72 7.10 1.82 -7.14
N PHE A 73 6.99 0.54 -7.49
CA PHE A 73 7.05 -0.56 -6.54
C PHE A 73 8.04 -1.62 -7.00
N SER A 74 8.59 -2.38 -6.07
CA SER A 74 9.43 -3.54 -6.36
C SER A 74 9.01 -4.71 -5.48
N CYS A 75 8.85 -5.89 -6.09
CA CYS A 75 8.50 -7.13 -5.38
C CYS A 75 9.67 -8.13 -5.28
N LYS A 76 10.67 -8.03 -6.17
CA LYS A 76 11.71 -9.07 -6.36
C LYS A 76 12.87 -8.98 -5.35
N LYS A 77 13.39 -7.78 -5.07
CA LYS A 77 14.56 -7.60 -4.16
C LYS A 77 14.14 -7.12 -2.78
N LYS A 78 13.72 -5.86 -2.70
CA LYS A 78 13.20 -5.23 -1.49
C LYS A 78 11.76 -4.83 -1.78
N ARG A 79 10.84 -5.31 -0.96
CA ARG A 79 9.43 -4.91 -1.03
C ARG A 79 9.29 -3.51 -0.49
N GLN A 80 9.13 -2.57 -1.41
CA GLN A 80 8.99 -1.14 -1.12
C GLN A 80 8.20 -0.48 -2.24
N ILE A 81 7.48 0.57 -1.86
CA ILE A 81 6.78 1.47 -2.77
C ILE A 81 7.29 2.87 -2.50
N LYS A 82 7.58 3.64 -3.54
CA LYS A 82 8.02 5.03 -3.44
C LYS A 82 7.06 5.94 -4.19
N GLY A 83 6.81 7.13 -3.65
CA GLY A 83 5.99 8.15 -4.30
C GLY A 83 4.50 7.84 -4.27
N ILE A 84 3.99 7.33 -3.15
CA ILE A 84 2.54 7.16 -2.96
C ILE A 84 1.91 8.55 -2.86
N ARG A 85 0.84 8.76 -3.62
CA ARG A 85 0.09 10.01 -3.62
C ARG A 85 -1.34 9.77 -3.19
N LYS A 86 -1.92 10.73 -2.51
CA LYS A 86 -3.36 10.74 -2.23
C LYS A 86 -4.07 11.64 -3.24
N THR A 87 -5.22 11.17 -3.71
CA THR A 87 -6.11 11.94 -4.58
C THR A 87 -7.09 12.77 -3.76
N GLN A 88 -7.55 12.21 -2.63
CA GLN A 88 -8.47 12.83 -1.69
C GLN A 88 -8.15 12.34 -0.26
N LYS A 89 -9.04 12.61 0.69
CA LYS A 89 -8.96 12.04 2.04
C LYS A 89 -8.94 10.51 1.95
N ILE A 90 -7.92 9.89 2.57
CA ILE A 90 -7.80 8.43 2.61
C ILE A 90 -9.00 7.88 3.38
N HIS A 91 -9.66 6.91 2.75
CA HIS A 91 -10.77 6.20 3.35
C HIS A 91 -10.44 4.71 3.38
N PHE A 92 -10.63 4.12 4.56
CA PHE A 92 -10.52 2.68 4.75
C PHE A 92 -11.92 2.14 5.02
N ASN A 93 -12.44 1.31 4.12
CA ASN A 93 -13.66 0.58 4.42
C ASN A 93 -13.38 -0.31 5.64
N LYS A 94 -14.23 -0.23 6.67
CA LYS A 94 -14.17 -1.17 7.79
C LYS A 94 -14.17 -2.59 7.21
N LYS A 95 -13.25 -3.43 7.67
CA LYS A 95 -13.26 -4.87 7.37
C LYS A 95 -14.66 -5.36 7.77
N LYS A 96 -15.45 -5.84 6.81
CA LYS A 96 -16.60 -6.69 7.14
C LYS A 96 -15.98 -7.91 7.81
N GLN A 97 -16.27 -8.05 9.10
CA GLN A 97 -15.88 -9.20 9.91
C GLN A 97 -16.63 -10.44 9.41
#